data_AF-A0A8T5S3N8-F1
#
_entry.id   AF-A0A8T5S3N8-F1
#
_cell.length_a   1.000
_cell.length_b   1.000
_cell.length_c   1.000
_cell.angle_alpha   90.00
_cell.angle_beta   90.00
_cell.angle_gamma   90.00
#
_symmetry.space_group_name_H-M   'P 1'
#
loop_
_entity.id
_entity.type
_entity.pdbx_description
1 polymer ?
#
loop_
_entity_poly.entity_id
_entity_poly.type
_entity_poly.pdbx_seq_one_letter_code
_entity_poly.pdbx_strand_id
1 'polypeptide(L)'
;MLKGIHFLLTYTCNYTCEHCFLYCSPNSRGTFTLKQIREVLGEAKKIGSVDWIYFEGGEPFLYYPIMIEGIRLAKKEGFKVGIVTNSYWATSI
;
A
#
# COMPACT_ATOMS: atom_id res chain seq x y z
N MET A 1 2.89 -21.06 -4.60
CA MET A 1 3.96 -20.03 -4.73
C MET A 1 3.35 -18.66 -4.48
N LEU A 2 4.06 -17.75 -3.80
CA LEU A 2 3.58 -16.38 -3.56
C LEU A 2 3.55 -15.58 -4.86
N LYS A 3 2.43 -14.92 -5.16
CA LYS A 3 2.22 -14.18 -6.41
C LYS A 3 2.09 -12.67 -6.25
N GLY A 4 1.81 -12.21 -5.04
CA GLY A 4 1.69 -10.78 -4.76
C GLY A 4 1.98 -10.46 -3.30
N ILE A 5 2.34 -9.20 -3.06
CA ILE A 5 2.52 -8.62 -1.72
C ILE A 5 1.60 -7.41 -1.60
N HIS A 6 0.91 -7.30 -0.47
CA HIS A 6 0.09 -6.16 -0.13
C HIS A 6 0.79 -5.36 0.98
N PHE A 7 1.07 -4.09 0.72
CA PHE A 7 1.53 -3.15 1.74
C PHE A 7 0.33 -2.50 2.39
N LEU A 8 0.12 -2.77 3.68
CA LEU A 8 -0.60 -1.86 4.57
C LEU A 8 0.27 -0.62 4.79
N LEU A 9 0.22 0.31 3.85
CA LEU A 9 1.11 1.47 3.77
C LEU A 9 1.04 2.29 5.05
N THR A 10 -0.16 2.41 5.63
CA THR A 10 -0.39 2.98 6.95
C THR A 10 -1.47 2.18 7.68
N TYR A 11 -1.73 2.48 8.95
CA TYR A 11 -2.96 2.09 9.64
C TYR A 11 -3.94 3.26 9.78
N THR A 12 -3.52 4.48 9.48
CA THR A 12 -4.38 5.66 9.51
C THR A 12 -5.44 5.56 8.40
N CYS A 13 -6.70 5.78 8.76
CA CYS A 13 -7.82 5.85 7.81
C CYS A 13 -8.73 7.03 8.19
N ASN A 14 -9.40 7.66 7.24
CA ASN A 14 -10.41 8.69 7.49
C ASN A 14 -11.76 8.11 7.94
N TYR A 15 -11.93 6.79 7.89
CA TYR A 15 -13.14 6.07 8.31
C TYR A 15 -12.85 5.02 9.39
N THR A 16 -13.92 4.57 10.06
CA THR A 16 -13.92 3.53 11.10
C THR A 16 -14.98 2.48 10.80
N CYS A 17 -14.82 1.77 9.67
CA CYS A 17 -15.81 0.80 9.20
C CYS A 17 -15.93 -0.39 10.16
N GLU A 18 -17.15 -0.82 10.49
CA GLU A 18 -17.40 -1.94 11.41
C GLU A 18 -16.78 -3.26 10.95
N HIS A 19 -16.67 -3.46 9.63
CA HIS A 19 -16.09 -4.67 9.03
C HIS A 19 -14.57 -4.57 8.78
N CYS A 20 -13.88 -3.53 9.27
CA CYS A 20 -12.44 -3.38 9.07
C CYS A 20 -11.67 -4.35 9.99
N PHE A 21 -11.20 -5.47 9.43
CA PHE A 21 -10.46 -6.50 10.18
C PHE A 21 -9.10 -6.02 10.74
N LEU A 22 -8.60 -4.87 10.28
CA LEU A 22 -7.37 -4.23 10.76
C LEU A 22 -7.62 -3.16 11.81
N TYR A 23 -8.89 -2.84 12.09
CA TYR A 23 -9.28 -1.77 13.02
C TYR A 23 -8.58 -0.42 12.71
N CYS A 24 -8.40 -0.12 11.42
CA CYS A 24 -7.87 1.15 10.96
C CYS A 24 -8.83 2.29 11.33
N SER A 25 -8.27 3.44 11.71
CA SER A 25 -9.05 4.59 12.17
C SER A 25 -8.25 5.89 12.02
N PRO A 26 -8.88 7.07 12.23
CA PRO A 26 -8.14 8.34 12.26
C PRO A 26 -7.09 8.41 13.38
N ASN A 27 -7.24 7.57 14.41
CA ASN A 27 -6.36 7.53 15.59
C ASN A 27 -5.29 6.44 15.51
N SER A 28 -5.43 5.49 14.58
CA SER A 28 -4.42 4.47 14.33
C SER A 28 -3.13 5.12 13.78
N ARG A 29 -1.98 4.51 14.06
CA ARG A 29 -0.66 5.04 13.71
C ARG A 29 0.22 3.95 13.12
N GLY A 30 1.25 4.37 12.41
CA GLY A 30 2.18 3.49 11.72
C GLY A 30 2.06 3.72 10.22
N THR A 31 3.21 3.94 9.58
CA THR A 31 3.33 4.18 8.15
C THR A 31 4.67 3.62 7.68
N PHE A 32 4.68 2.96 6.54
CA PHE A 32 5.91 2.56 5.88
C PHE A 32 6.74 3.77 5.49
N THR A 33 8.05 3.64 5.62
CA THR A 33 9.02 4.53 4.99
C THR A 33 9.39 4.04 3.60
N LEU A 34 9.90 4.93 2.74
CA LEU A 34 10.42 4.54 1.43
C LEU A 34 11.60 3.57 1.52
N LYS A 35 12.40 3.64 2.59
CA LYS A 35 13.49 2.69 2.85
C LYS A 35 12.92 1.28 3.02
N GLN A 36 11.92 1.11 3.89
CA GLN A 36 11.27 -0.18 4.14
C GLN A 36 10.59 -0.72 2.87
N ILE A 37 9.92 0.14 2.09
CA ILE A 37 9.33 -0.27 0.81
C ILE A 37 10.41 -0.81 -0.12
N ARG A 38 11.53 -0.10 -0.27
CA ARG A 38 12.65 -0.54 -1.13
C ARG A 38 13.22 -1.88 -0.68
N GLU A 39 13.40 -2.08 0.62
CA GLU A 39 13.90 -3.33 1.19
C GLU A 39 12.95 -4.49 0.86
N VAL A 40 11.65 -4.32 1.08
CA VAL A 40 10.64 -5.35 0.77
C VAL A 40 10.60 -5.67 -0.73
N LEU A 41 10.65 -4.66 -1.60
CA LEU A 41 10.70 -4.89 -3.05
C LEU A 41 11.96 -5.66 -3.48
N GLY A 42 13.09 -5.40 -2.82
CA GLY A 42 14.33 -6.15 -3.03
C GLY A 42 14.18 -7.63 -2.66
N GLU A 43 13.58 -7.93 -1.50
CA GLU A 43 13.31 -9.31 -1.09
C GLU A 43 12.26 -9.99 -1.98
N ALA A 44 11.21 -9.28 -2.38
CA ALA A 44 10.18 -9.80 -3.29
C ALA A 44 10.77 -10.28 -4.61
N LYS A 45 11.77 -9.56 -5.14
CA LYS A 45 12.46 -9.91 -6.38
C LYS A 45 13.26 -11.21 -6.25
N LYS A 46 13.89 -11.45 -5.09
CA LYS A 46 14.64 -12.69 -4.83
C LYS A 46 13.76 -13.93 -4.80
N ILE A 47 12.49 -13.79 -4.41
CA ILE A 47 11.52 -14.90 -4.41
C ILE A 47 11.23 -15.38 -5.85
N GLY A 48 11.31 -14.47 -6.84
CA GLY A 48 11.17 -14.80 -8.27
C GLY A 48 9.76 -15.18 -8.73
N SER A 49 8.83 -15.49 -7.82
CA SER A 49 7.45 -15.83 -8.15
C SER A 49 6.45 -14.69 -7.91
N VAL A 50 6.88 -13.59 -7.28
CA VAL A 50 6.03 -12.43 -6.95
C VAL A 50 5.96 -11.50 -8.16
N ASP A 51 4.75 -11.30 -8.67
CA ASP A 51 4.49 -10.52 -9.88
C ASP A 51 3.75 -9.21 -9.57
N TRP A 52 3.08 -9.12 -8.42
CA TRP A 52 2.21 -8.01 -8.03
C TRP A 52 2.59 -7.36 -6.70
N ILE A 53 2.49 -6.03 -6.67
CA ILE A 53 2.59 -5.21 -5.46
C ILE A 53 1.31 -4.38 -5.32
N TYR A 54 0.63 -4.48 -4.18
CA TYR A 54 -0.54 -3.66 -3.87
C TYR A 54 -0.21 -2.66 -2.77
N PHE A 55 -0.69 -1.43 -2.93
CA PHE A 55 -0.69 -0.42 -1.87
C PHE A 55 -2.11 -0.27 -1.33
N GLU A 56 -2.27 -0.46 -0.03
CA GLU A 56 -3.54 -0.43 0.70
C GLU A 56 -3.30 0.10 2.12
N GLY A 57 -4.34 0.14 2.97
CA GLY A 57 -4.23 0.33 4.42
C GLY A 57 -3.82 1.73 4.90
N GLY A 58 -4.41 2.27 5.99
CA GLY A 58 -5.84 2.27 6.19
C GLY A 58 -6.41 2.87 4.91
N GLU A 59 -6.20 4.17 4.72
CA GLU A 59 -6.39 4.80 3.41
C GLU A 59 -5.05 5.31 2.84
N PRO A 60 -4.49 4.67 1.79
CA PRO A 60 -3.17 5.03 1.29
C PRO A 60 -3.11 6.42 0.64
N PHE A 61 -4.23 6.96 0.13
CA PHE A 61 -4.27 8.32 -0.43
C PHE A 61 -4.09 9.42 0.62
N LEU A 62 -4.27 9.13 1.92
CA LEU A 62 -3.87 10.06 3.00
C LEU A 62 -2.34 10.25 3.06
N TYR A 63 -1.57 9.29 2.53
CA TYR A 63 -0.10 9.31 2.46
C TYR A 63 0.38 9.30 1.00
N TYR A 64 -0.30 10.07 0.15
CA TYR A 64 -0.07 10.13 -1.29
C TYR A 64 1.42 10.22 -1.70
N PRO A 65 2.29 11.06 -1.09
CA PRO A 65 3.69 11.15 -1.49
C PRO A 65 4.47 9.84 -1.31
N ILE A 66 4.22 9.10 -0.23
CA ILE A 66 4.86 7.81 0.03
C ILE A 66 4.27 6.75 -0.90
N MET A 67 2.94 6.73 -1.06
CA MET A 67 2.24 5.81 -1.96
C MET A 67 2.76 5.92 -3.38
N ILE A 68 2.77 7.14 -3.96
CA ILE A 68 3.15 7.34 -5.37
C ILE A 68 4.61 6.99 -5.62
N GLU A 69 5.50 7.31 -4.67
CA GLU A 69 6.92 6.98 -4.80
C GLU A 69 7.15 5.47 -4.63
N GLY A 70 6.44 4.81 -3.71
CA GLY A 70 6.44 3.35 -3.60
C GLY A 70 5.97 2.66 -4.90
N ILE A 71 4.93 3.18 -5.54
CA ILE A 71 4.44 2.68 -6.84
C ILE A 71 5.52 2.82 -7.92
N ARG A 72 6.19 3.99 -8.00
CA ARG A 72 7.29 4.21 -8.95
C ARG A 72 8.44 3.24 -8.73
N LEU A 73 8.81 3.00 -7.48
CA LEU A 73 9.85 2.02 -7.12
C LEU A 73 9.46 0.60 -7.55
N ALA A 74 8.23 0.17 -7.25
CA ALA A 74 7.74 -1.15 -7.65
C ALA A 74 7.71 -1.32 -9.17
N LYS A 75 7.23 -0.32 -9.91
CA LYS A 75 7.22 -0.31 -11.38
C LYS A 75 8.63 -0.37 -11.96
N LYS A 76 9.58 0.39 -11.40
CA LYS A 76 10.99 0.39 -11.84
C LYS A 76 11.63 -0.99 -11.71
N GLU A 77 11.25 -1.76 -10.69
CA GLU A 77 11.73 -3.13 -10.47
C GLU A 77 11.02 -4.19 -11.33
N GLY A 78 10.02 -3.79 -12.14
CA GLY A 78 9.31 -4.67 -13.07
C GLY A 78 8.03 -5.29 -12.53
N PHE A 79 7.59 -4.92 -11.32
CA PHE A 79 6.35 -5.44 -10.75
C PHE A 79 5.10 -4.82 -11.38
N LYS A 80 4.01 -5.59 -11.43
CA LYS A 80 2.67 -5.04 -11.61
C LYS A 80 2.22 -4.39 -10.31
N VAL A 81 1.43 -3.33 -10.41
CA VAL A 81 1.03 -2.53 -9.24
C VAL A 81 -0.47 -2.31 -9.24
N GLY A 82 -1.09 -2.45 -8.07
CA GLY A 82 -2.48 -2.08 -7.81
C GLY A 82 -2.60 -1.20 -6.55
N ILE A 83 -3.73 -0.53 -6.41
CA ILE A 83 -4.07 0.28 -5.23
C ILE A 83 -5.46 -0.15 -4.76
N VAL A 84 -5.61 -0.35 -3.45
CA VAL A 84 -6.92 -0.54 -2.81
C VAL A 84 -7.20 0.70 -1.97
N THR A 85 -8.30 1.38 -2.26
CA THR A 85 -8.67 2.66 -1.66
C THR A 85 -10.17 2.72 -1.40
N ASN A 86 -10.58 3.49 -0.40
CA ASN A 86 -11.97 3.85 -0.15
C ASN A 86 -12.47 4.97 -1.08
N SER A 87 -11.60 5.51 -1.94
CA SER A 87 -11.93 6.53 -2.95
C SER A 87 -12.52 7.84 -2.38
N TYR A 88 -12.24 8.20 -1.13
CA TYR A 88 -12.81 9.41 -0.49
C TYR A 88 -12.58 10.71 -1.28
N TRP A 89 -11.52 10.77 -2.10
CA TRP A 89 -11.15 11.92 -2.91
C TRP A 89 -11.94 12.02 -4.23
N ALA A 90 -12.53 10.93 -4.70
CA ALA A 90 -13.26 10.87 -5.97
C ALA A 90 -14.70 11.38 -5.78
N THR A 91 -14.86 12.71 -5.81
CA THR A 91 -16.13 13.40 -5.46
C THR A 91 -16.98 13.83 -6.66
N SER A 92 -16.52 13.60 -7.90
CA SER A 92 -17.24 13.91 -9.14
C SER A 92 -16.91 12.91 -10.26
N ILE A 93 -17.71 12.92 -11.34
CA ILE A 93 -17.55 12.10 -12.56
C ILE A 93 -17.06 12.96 -13.72
#